data_AF-A0A5R8ZW51-F1
#
_entry.id   AF-A0A5R8ZW51-F1
#
_cell.length_a   1.000
_cell.length_b   1.000
_cell.length_c   1.000
_cell.angle_alpha   90.00
_cell.angle_beta   90.00
_cell.angle_gamma   90.00
#
_symmetry.space_group_name_H-M   'P 1'
#
loop_
_entity.id
_entity.type
_entity.pdbx_description
1 polymer ?
#
loop_
_entity_poly.entity_id
_entity_poly.type
_entity_poly.pdbx_seq_one_letter_code
_entity_poly.pdbx_strand_id
1 'polypeptide(L)'
;MSIFLQTITNEHESEHVLEHDLSTRSNFSAPKIYTAKGDLTKRWYVYFSFRDPSTKKLVRMKNIYGKANNYKIKADRLTILTSYRRNLLKLLKEGYSPFEKRKLSEVKKVITVAKKESIEKVDTAPSIELAAEKQSVEQGMPLQEAFDFVLKLKKNQIKHRTVQDYGHKSKAFLLWLSENHPDIHTIDKLTKRMLLSFLNQIVMKTSARNRNNFRLALGTMLQTLEDNELLNFNFIKNIKVLNSVPKRNKTFTLEVEN
;
A
#
# COMPACT_ATOMS: atom_id res chain seq x y z
N MET A 1 -25.72 -8.42 -27.76
CA MET A 1 -24.62 -9.31 -27.34
C MET A 1 -23.58 -8.47 -26.61
N SER A 2 -22.97 -9.06 -25.59
CA SER A 2 -22.42 -8.40 -24.40
C SER A 2 -21.18 -7.52 -24.66
N ILE A 3 -21.18 -6.29 -24.11
CA ILE A 3 -20.03 -5.38 -24.00
C ILE A 3 -18.82 -6.08 -23.31
N PHE A 4 -19.08 -7.11 -22.51
CA PHE A 4 -18.06 -7.94 -21.87
C PHE A 4 -17.17 -8.73 -22.82
N LEU A 5 -17.65 -9.10 -24.02
CA LEU A 5 -16.81 -9.85 -24.97
C LEU A 5 -15.81 -8.92 -25.68
N GLN A 6 -16.16 -7.65 -25.86
CA GLN A 6 -15.33 -6.68 -26.56
C GLN A 6 -14.15 -6.18 -25.71
N THR A 7 -14.28 -6.23 -24.38
CA THR A 7 -13.14 -5.98 -23.48
C THR A 7 -12.13 -7.12 -23.46
N ILE A 8 -12.58 -8.37 -23.69
CA ILE A 8 -11.69 -9.54 -23.67
C ILE A 8 -10.86 -9.64 -24.96
N THR A 9 -11.39 -9.20 -26.10
CA THR A 9 -10.63 -9.16 -27.36
C THR A 9 -9.58 -8.05 -27.36
N ASN A 10 -9.82 -6.92 -26.70
CA ASN A 10 -8.85 -5.81 -26.65
C ASN A 10 -7.66 -6.09 -25.70
N GLU A 11 -7.80 -7.02 -24.75
CA GLU A 11 -6.67 -7.51 -23.95
C GLU A 11 -5.77 -8.49 -24.73
N HIS A 12 -6.31 -9.17 -25.75
CA HIS A 12 -5.56 -10.12 -26.59
C HIS A 12 -4.89 -9.46 -27.82
N GLU A 13 -5.32 -8.28 -28.27
CA GLU A 13 -4.66 -7.55 -29.36
C GLU A 13 -3.47 -6.68 -28.89
N SER A 14 -3.31 -6.47 -27.59
CA SER A 14 -2.17 -5.72 -27.03
C SER A 14 -0.87 -6.54 -26.88
N GLU A 15 -0.79 -7.71 -27.51
CA GLU A 15 0.43 -8.54 -27.54
C GLU A 15 1.31 -8.33 -28.80
N HIS A 16 0.87 -7.52 -29.77
CA HIS A 16 1.58 -7.30 -31.05
C HIS A 16 1.86 -5.83 -31.41
N VAL A 17 2.20 -4.97 -30.44
CA VAL A 17 2.70 -3.62 -30.74
C VAL A 17 4.03 -3.35 -30.04
N LEU A 18 5.08 -4.07 -30.44
CA LEU A 18 6.48 -3.70 -30.24
C LEU A 18 7.36 -4.24 -31.37
N GLU A 19 6.90 -4.13 -32.62
CA GLU A 19 7.79 -4.25 -33.77
C GLU A 19 8.11 -2.84 -34.30
N HIS A 20 9.41 -2.62 -34.54
CA HIS A 20 10.05 -1.45 -35.16
C HIS A 20 10.46 -0.30 -34.24
N ASP A 21 11.65 -0.46 -33.63
CA ASP A 21 12.66 0.60 -33.67
C ASP A 21 14.08 -0.01 -33.77
N LEU A 22 14.53 -0.27 -35.00
CA LEU A 22 15.74 -1.00 -35.37
C LEU A 22 16.92 -0.05 -35.66
N SER A 23 17.44 0.67 -34.65
CA SER A 23 18.67 1.46 -34.86
C SER A 23 19.61 1.54 -33.66
N THR A 24 19.12 1.40 -32.42
CA THR A 24 19.98 1.40 -31.23
C THR A 24 19.74 0.16 -30.38
N ARG A 25 20.79 -0.63 -30.09
CA ARG A 25 20.68 -1.80 -29.21
C ARG A 25 20.23 -1.35 -27.82
N SER A 26 19.07 -1.81 -27.36
CA SER A 26 18.55 -1.48 -26.03
C SER A 26 19.54 -1.84 -24.90
N ASN A 27 19.61 -0.97 -23.90
CA ASN A 27 20.42 -1.17 -22.69
C ASN A 27 19.81 -2.19 -21.72
N PHE A 28 18.54 -2.55 -21.89
CA PHE A 28 17.86 -3.50 -21.00
C PHE A 28 16.88 -4.40 -21.74
N SER A 29 16.59 -5.57 -21.17
CA SER A 29 15.48 -6.42 -21.62
C SER A 29 14.18 -6.04 -20.91
N ALA A 30 13.05 -6.18 -21.61
CA ALA A 30 11.73 -5.96 -21.03
C ALA A 30 11.54 -6.82 -19.77
N PRO A 31 11.16 -6.24 -18.61
CA PRO A 31 10.97 -7.02 -17.39
C PRO A 31 9.87 -8.06 -17.52
N LYS A 32 10.16 -9.30 -17.11
CA LYS A 32 9.26 -10.46 -17.18
C LYS A 32 8.93 -10.97 -15.78
N ILE A 33 7.78 -11.64 -15.66
CA ILE A 33 7.32 -12.22 -14.39
C ILE A 33 7.48 -13.73 -14.46
N TYR A 34 8.20 -14.30 -13.51
CA TYR A 34 8.25 -15.74 -13.31
C TYR A 34 7.14 -16.16 -12.34
N THR A 35 6.17 -16.94 -12.83
CA THR A 35 5.01 -17.41 -12.06
C THR A 35 5.08 -18.89 -11.69
N ALA A 36 6.19 -19.58 -11.97
CA ALA A 36 6.35 -21.02 -11.69
C ALA A 36 5.17 -21.90 -12.17
N LYS A 37 4.54 -21.55 -13.31
CA LYS A 37 3.31 -22.20 -13.82
C LYS A 37 2.13 -22.16 -12.83
N GLY A 38 2.06 -21.12 -12.00
CA GLY A 38 1.01 -20.96 -10.99
C GLY A 38 1.25 -21.70 -9.68
N ASP A 39 2.43 -22.30 -9.47
CA ASP A 39 2.77 -23.00 -8.23
C ASP A 39 3.11 -22.00 -7.11
N LEU A 40 2.31 -22.02 -6.04
CA LEU A 40 2.43 -21.10 -4.91
C LEU A 40 3.54 -21.47 -3.91
N THR A 41 4.03 -22.71 -3.95
CA THR A 41 5.13 -23.17 -3.10
C THR A 41 6.46 -22.55 -3.53
N LYS A 42 6.58 -22.27 -4.83
CA LYS A 42 7.73 -21.59 -5.43
C LYS A 42 7.58 -20.08 -5.32
N ARG A 43 8.73 -19.40 -5.20
CA ARG A 43 8.77 -17.94 -5.16
C ARG A 43 8.64 -17.36 -6.56
N TRP A 44 7.67 -16.46 -6.73
CA TRP A 44 7.47 -15.70 -7.94
C TRP A 44 8.26 -14.39 -7.86
N TYR A 45 8.76 -13.92 -8.99
CA TYR A 45 9.62 -12.74 -9.03
C TYR A 45 9.58 -12.05 -10.40
N VAL A 46 9.89 -10.76 -10.39
CA VAL A 46 10.14 -9.97 -11.60
C VAL A 46 11.61 -10.00 -11.92
N TYR A 47 11.91 -10.03 -13.21
CA TYR A 47 13.24 -10.31 -13.68
C TYR A 47 13.54 -9.67 -15.01
N PHE A 48 14.77 -9.19 -15.16
CA PHE A 48 15.25 -8.49 -16.35
C PHE A 48 16.78 -8.64 -16.46
N SER A 49 17.31 -8.21 -17.60
CA SER A 49 18.74 -8.12 -17.86
C SER A 49 19.09 -6.69 -18.22
N PHE A 50 20.29 -6.26 -17.84
CA PHE A 50 20.80 -4.93 -18.14
C PHE A 50 22.18 -5.04 -18.78
N ARG A 51 22.49 -4.13 -19.69
CA ARG A 51 23.75 -4.09 -20.42
C ARG A 51 24.80 -3.50 -19.51
N ASP A 52 25.79 -4.30 -19.19
CA ASP A 52 26.91 -3.86 -18.36
C ASP A 52 27.73 -2.79 -19.12
N PRO A 53 27.96 -1.60 -18.53
CA PRO A 53 28.74 -0.53 -19.17
C PRO A 53 30.15 -0.97 -19.58
N SER A 54 30.77 -1.85 -18.81
CA SER A 54 32.16 -2.27 -19.03
C SER A 54 32.27 -3.35 -20.11
N THR A 55 31.41 -4.38 -20.05
CA THR A 55 31.50 -5.54 -20.95
C THR A 55 30.59 -5.44 -22.17
N LYS A 56 29.66 -4.46 -22.21
CA LYS A 56 28.62 -4.27 -23.25
C LYS A 56 27.69 -5.47 -23.48
N LYS A 57 27.74 -6.49 -22.61
CA LYS A 57 26.89 -7.69 -22.66
C LYS A 57 25.66 -7.53 -21.76
N LEU A 58 24.55 -8.15 -22.13
CA LEU A 58 23.34 -8.20 -21.29
C LEU A 58 23.57 -9.21 -20.16
N VAL A 59 23.62 -8.72 -18.93
CA VAL A 59 23.80 -9.53 -17.72
C VAL A 59 22.48 -9.61 -16.96
N ARG A 60 22.20 -10.79 -16.41
CA ARG A 60 20.97 -11.03 -15.64
C ARG A 60 21.04 -10.32 -14.28
N MET A 61 20.06 -9.46 -14.02
CA MET A 61 19.98 -8.71 -12.76
C MET A 61 19.33 -9.53 -11.65
N LYS A 62 19.56 -9.11 -10.39
CA LYS A 62 18.99 -9.74 -9.20
C LYS A 62 17.46 -9.80 -9.27
N ASN A 63 16.90 -10.95 -8.91
CA ASN A 63 15.45 -11.17 -8.92
C ASN A 63 14.74 -10.25 -7.92
N ILE A 64 13.62 -9.68 -8.35
CA ILE A 64 12.80 -8.77 -7.55
C ILE A 64 11.58 -9.53 -7.04
N TYR A 65 11.60 -9.86 -5.75
CA TYR A 65 10.52 -10.60 -5.08
C TYR A 65 9.45 -9.66 -4.47
N GLY A 66 9.89 -8.53 -3.92
CA GLY A 66 9.04 -7.59 -3.17
C GLY A 66 8.21 -8.29 -2.09
N LYS A 67 6.93 -7.90 -1.96
CA LYS A 67 5.97 -8.51 -1.02
C LYS A 67 5.08 -9.58 -1.67
N ALA A 68 5.26 -9.88 -2.96
CA ALA A 68 4.35 -10.73 -3.72
C ALA A 68 4.20 -12.14 -3.13
N ASN A 69 5.29 -12.74 -2.65
CA ASN A 69 5.25 -14.11 -2.12
C ASN A 69 4.56 -14.27 -0.76
N ASN A 70 4.25 -13.17 -0.07
CA ASN A 70 3.51 -13.21 1.19
C ASN A 70 2.02 -13.50 0.99
N TYR A 71 1.51 -13.26 -0.22
CA TYR A 71 0.12 -13.52 -0.57
C TYR A 71 -0.08 -14.99 -0.91
N LYS A 72 -1.22 -15.54 -0.48
CA LYS A 72 -1.59 -16.95 -0.68
C LYS A 72 -2.42 -17.17 -1.94
N ILE A 73 -2.91 -16.11 -2.58
CA ILE A 73 -3.79 -16.18 -3.75
C ILE A 73 -2.99 -15.83 -5.01
N LYS A 74 -3.16 -16.61 -6.09
CA LYS A 74 -2.45 -16.40 -7.37
C LYS A 74 -2.72 -15.02 -7.97
N ALA A 75 -3.98 -14.58 -7.94
CA ALA A 75 -4.40 -13.27 -8.43
C ALA A 75 -3.65 -12.15 -7.69
N ASP A 76 -3.66 -12.16 -6.36
CA ASP A 76 -2.94 -11.17 -5.54
C ASP A 76 -1.43 -11.15 -5.80
N ARG A 77 -0.80 -12.31 -6.01
CA ARG A 77 0.63 -12.35 -6.38
C ARG A 77 0.85 -11.67 -7.73
N LEU A 78 -0.03 -11.93 -8.70
CA LEU A 78 0.10 -11.42 -10.06
C LEU A 78 -0.16 -9.91 -10.14
N THR A 79 -1.14 -9.37 -9.40
CA THR A 79 -1.40 -7.92 -9.37
C THR A 79 -0.20 -7.15 -8.86
N ILE A 80 0.43 -7.63 -7.78
CA ILE A 80 1.62 -7.01 -7.18
C ILE A 80 2.82 -7.10 -8.12
N LEU A 81 3.09 -8.27 -8.70
CA LEU A 81 4.20 -8.45 -9.63
C LEU A 81 4.01 -7.65 -10.92
N THR A 82 2.77 -7.49 -11.39
CA THR A 82 2.43 -6.66 -12.54
C THR A 82 2.71 -5.18 -12.27
N SER A 83 2.38 -4.70 -11.06
CA SER A 83 2.73 -3.35 -10.62
C SER A 83 4.25 -3.15 -10.60
N TYR A 84 5.01 -4.09 -10.02
CA TYR A 84 6.48 -4.03 -10.03
C TYR A 84 7.07 -4.05 -11.44
N ARG A 85 6.53 -4.88 -12.34
CA ARG A 85 6.94 -4.94 -13.75
C ARG A 85 6.77 -3.59 -14.44
N ARG A 86 5.60 -2.96 -14.30
CA ARG A 86 5.27 -1.66 -14.91
C ARG A 86 6.18 -0.55 -14.37
N ASN A 87 6.33 -0.47 -13.05
CA ASN A 87 7.16 0.55 -12.41
C ASN A 87 8.63 0.39 -12.78
N LEU A 88 9.15 -0.84 -12.79
CA LEU A 88 10.53 -1.11 -13.20
C LEU A 88 10.75 -0.72 -14.68
N LEU A 89 9.81 -1.06 -15.57
CA LEU A 89 9.91 -0.68 -16.97
C LEU A 89 9.95 0.85 -17.14
N LYS A 90 9.12 1.57 -16.37
CA LYS A 90 9.13 3.04 -16.35
C LYS A 90 10.49 3.58 -15.91
N LEU A 91 11.03 3.08 -14.80
CA LEU A 91 12.35 3.49 -14.29
C LEU A 91 13.48 3.22 -15.29
N LEU A 92 13.45 2.07 -15.98
CA LEU A 92 14.46 1.72 -16.97
C LEU A 92 14.39 2.64 -18.21
N LYS A 93 13.19 3.05 -18.63
CA LYS A 93 13.00 4.05 -19.69
C LYS A 93 13.48 5.44 -19.27
N GLU A 94 13.33 5.79 -17.98
CA GLU A 94 13.81 7.04 -17.38
C GLU A 94 15.34 7.05 -17.14
N GLY A 95 16.06 5.99 -17.53
CA GLY A 95 17.53 5.93 -17.46
C GLY A 95 18.09 5.31 -16.17
N TYR A 96 17.29 4.59 -15.39
CA TYR A 96 17.78 3.87 -14.21
C TYR A 96 18.81 2.79 -14.58
N SER A 97 19.98 2.82 -13.93
CA SER A 97 21.04 1.82 -14.08
C SER A 97 21.22 0.99 -12.79
N PRO A 98 21.10 -0.36 -12.85
CA PRO A 98 21.30 -1.24 -11.69
C PRO A 98 22.75 -1.30 -11.18
N PHE A 99 23.72 -0.87 -11.99
CA PHE A 99 25.15 -0.92 -11.66
C PHE A 99 25.62 0.33 -10.90
N GLU A 100 24.84 1.41 -10.95
CA GLU A 100 25.14 2.61 -10.19
C GLU A 100 24.81 2.38 -8.71
N LYS A 101 25.85 2.24 -7.87
CA LYS A 101 25.72 2.35 -6.41
C LYS A 101 25.43 3.81 -6.02
N ARG A 102 24.34 4.43 -6.51
CA ARG A 102 23.91 5.71 -5.96
C ARG A 102 23.51 5.50 -4.51
N LYS A 103 24.05 6.32 -3.60
CA LYS A 103 23.63 6.32 -2.19
C LYS A 103 22.11 6.51 -2.17
N LEU A 104 21.41 5.62 -1.45
CA LEU A 104 19.94 5.50 -1.42
C LEU A 104 19.20 6.82 -1.08
N SER A 105 19.93 7.83 -0.60
CA SER A 105 19.50 9.21 -0.34
C SER A 105 19.16 10.03 -1.58
N GLU A 106 19.77 9.78 -2.74
CA GLU A 106 19.65 10.66 -3.92
C GLU A 106 18.46 10.28 -4.82
N VAL A 107 18.05 9.02 -4.84
CA VAL A 107 16.88 8.55 -5.63
C VAL A 107 15.57 9.16 -5.13
N LYS A 108 15.48 9.51 -3.84
CA LYS A 108 14.33 10.24 -3.27
C LYS A 108 14.17 11.65 -3.86
N LYS A 109 15.27 12.30 -4.26
CA LYS A 109 15.25 13.64 -4.88
C LYS A 109 14.79 13.57 -6.35
N VAL A 110 15.16 12.53 -7.09
CA VAL A 110 14.77 12.41 -8.52
C VAL A 110 13.26 12.14 -8.67
N ILE A 111 12.65 11.37 -7.77
CA ILE A 111 11.19 11.12 -7.76
C ILE A 111 10.40 12.40 -7.41
N THR A 112 10.99 13.31 -6.62
CA THR A 112 10.38 14.61 -6.31
C THR A 112 10.52 15.63 -7.45
N VAL A 113 11.53 15.49 -8.30
CA VAL A 113 11.76 16.38 -9.46
C VAL A 113 10.97 15.91 -10.70
N ALA A 114 10.89 14.61 -10.99
CA ALA A 114 10.13 14.09 -12.14
C ALA A 114 8.60 14.27 -12.00
N LYS A 115 8.08 14.48 -10.78
CA LYS A 115 6.67 14.85 -10.55
C LYS A 115 6.39 16.33 -10.85
N LYS A 116 7.42 17.18 -10.94
CA LYS A 116 7.28 18.62 -11.25
C LYS A 116 7.27 18.91 -12.76
N GLU A 117 7.93 18.13 -13.60
CA GLU A 117 8.14 18.48 -15.02
C GLU A 117 6.99 18.07 -15.99
N SER A 118 5.96 17.36 -15.53
CA SER A 118 4.84 16.92 -16.39
C SER A 118 3.57 17.78 -16.32
N ILE A 119 3.62 18.93 -15.64
CA ILE A 119 2.48 19.86 -15.51
C ILE A 119 2.90 21.28 -15.91
N GLU A 120 3.59 21.46 -17.04
CA GLU A 120 3.74 22.80 -17.63
C GLU A 120 3.63 22.68 -19.14
N LYS A 121 2.42 22.90 -19.65
CA LYS A 121 2.08 23.56 -20.91
C LYS A 121 0.57 23.57 -21.09
N VAL A 122 -0.09 24.62 -20.60
CA VAL A 122 -1.02 25.47 -21.37
C VAL A 122 -1.03 26.85 -20.69
N ASP A 123 -0.62 27.86 -21.45
CA ASP A 123 -0.64 29.31 -21.19
C ASP A 123 -2.09 29.81 -20.90
N THR A 124 -2.40 30.96 -20.28
CA THR A 124 -1.80 32.30 -20.34
C THR A 124 -2.25 33.14 -19.12
N ALA A 125 -1.33 34.01 -18.66
CA ALA A 125 -1.37 34.98 -17.54
C ALA A 125 -2.39 36.16 -17.75
N PRO A 126 -2.56 37.19 -16.86
CA PRO A 126 -1.61 37.64 -15.82
C PRO A 126 -2.11 38.22 -14.46
N SER A 127 -1.14 38.31 -13.53
CA SER A 127 -0.94 39.26 -12.41
C SER A 127 -1.98 39.28 -11.26
N ILE A 128 -1.61 39.17 -9.97
CA ILE A 128 -0.66 40.02 -9.23
C ILE A 128 0.15 39.21 -8.19
N GLU A 129 1.40 39.62 -8.07
CA GLU A 129 2.44 39.21 -7.13
C GLU A 129 2.12 39.60 -5.68
N LEU A 130 2.44 38.71 -4.73
CA LEU A 130 3.05 39.10 -3.46
C LEU A 130 3.88 37.92 -2.96
N ALA A 131 5.18 38.07 -3.12
CA ALA A 131 6.19 37.25 -2.49
C ALA A 131 6.27 37.56 -0.99
N ALA A 132 6.81 36.58 -0.27
CA ALA A 132 7.20 36.58 1.14
C ALA A 132 6.09 36.32 2.17
N GLU A 133 6.03 35.08 2.65
CA GLU A 133 6.75 34.75 3.88
C GLU A 133 6.94 33.24 4.05
N LYS A 134 8.18 32.85 4.39
CA LYS A 134 8.45 31.58 5.06
C LYS A 134 7.81 31.67 6.45
N GLN A 135 6.73 30.92 6.65
CA GLN A 135 6.26 30.56 7.98
C GLN A 135 6.16 29.03 8.06
N SER A 136 6.94 28.46 8.96
CA SER A 136 6.88 27.08 9.42
C SER A 136 5.48 26.75 9.94
N VAL A 137 4.82 25.73 9.37
CA VAL A 137 3.71 25.07 10.07
C VAL A 137 3.86 23.55 9.94
N GLU A 138 4.01 22.94 11.10
CA GLU A 138 3.96 21.53 11.45
C GLU A 138 2.87 20.75 10.68
N GLN A 139 3.25 19.98 9.67
CA GLN A 139 2.34 19.03 9.03
C GLN A 139 2.70 17.63 9.52
N GLY A 140 1.96 17.15 10.51
CA GLY A 140 2.18 15.82 11.09
C GLY A 140 1.96 14.68 10.11
N MET A 141 2.36 13.49 10.55
CA MET A 141 2.43 12.29 9.73
C MET A 141 1.08 11.97 9.07
N PRO A 142 1.05 11.61 7.76
CA PRO A 142 -0.16 11.15 7.11
C PRO A 142 -0.78 9.95 7.83
N LEU A 143 -2.10 9.88 7.90
CA LEU A 143 -2.83 8.82 8.60
C LEU A 143 -2.41 7.42 8.14
N GLN A 144 -2.32 7.20 6.82
CA GLN A 144 -1.91 5.89 6.29
C GLN A 144 -0.50 5.51 6.74
N GLU A 145 0.43 6.46 6.68
CA GLU A 145 1.83 6.24 7.06
C GLU A 145 1.96 5.98 8.56
N ALA A 146 1.19 6.69 9.39
CA ALA A 146 1.16 6.50 10.84
C ALA A 146 0.69 5.08 11.23
N PHE A 147 -0.42 4.61 10.66
CA PHE A 147 -0.92 3.26 10.96
C PHE A 147 0.01 2.17 10.40
N ASP A 148 0.60 2.37 9.22
CA ASP A 148 1.58 1.43 8.65
C ASP A 148 2.87 1.37 9.48
N PHE A 149 3.32 2.50 10.01
CA PHE A 149 4.46 2.58 10.93
C PHE A 149 4.21 1.73 12.18
N VAL A 150 3.03 1.87 12.81
CA VAL A 150 2.69 1.08 13.99
C VAL A 150 2.63 -0.41 13.68
N LEU A 151 2.00 -0.80 12.56
CA LEU A 151 1.93 -2.21 12.16
C LEU A 151 3.32 -2.80 11.91
N LYS A 152 4.25 -2.01 11.35
CA LYS A 152 5.64 -2.41 11.15
C LYS A 152 6.38 -2.61 12.48
N LEU A 153 6.19 -1.71 13.45
CA LEU A 153 6.76 -1.85 14.79
C LEU A 153 6.22 -3.08 15.53
N LYS A 154 4.89 -3.22 15.56
CA LYS A 154 4.22 -4.30 16.29
C LYS A 154 4.49 -5.68 15.70
N LYS A 155 4.90 -5.78 14.43
CA LYS A 155 5.17 -7.04 13.75
C LYS A 155 6.12 -7.98 14.51
N ASN A 156 7.14 -7.44 15.18
CA ASN A 156 8.12 -8.21 15.93
C ASN A 156 7.77 -8.36 17.43
N GLN A 157 6.71 -7.70 17.90
CA GLN A 157 6.30 -7.68 19.30
C GLN A 157 5.10 -8.59 19.59
N ILE A 158 4.26 -8.86 18.58
CA ILE A 158 3.02 -9.62 18.73
C ILE A 158 2.90 -10.73 17.67
N LYS A 159 2.01 -11.70 17.95
CA LYS A 159 1.75 -12.84 17.06
C LYS A 159 1.27 -12.36 15.69
N HIS A 160 1.69 -13.06 14.63
CA HIS A 160 1.32 -12.74 13.24
C HIS A 160 -0.19 -12.56 13.03
N ARG A 161 -1.01 -13.43 13.65
CA ARG A 161 -2.48 -13.34 13.57
C ARG A 161 -3.01 -12.03 14.14
N THR A 162 -2.43 -11.54 15.23
CA THR A 162 -2.82 -10.27 15.86
C THR A 162 -2.42 -9.08 14.99
N VAL A 163 -1.24 -9.12 14.36
CA VAL A 163 -0.81 -8.08 13.39
C VAL A 163 -1.78 -8.01 12.22
N GLN A 164 -2.22 -9.16 11.71
CA GLN A 164 -3.19 -9.22 10.62
C GLN A 164 -4.55 -8.64 11.04
N ASP A 165 -5.04 -9.02 12.22
CA ASP A 165 -6.30 -8.50 12.77
C ASP A 165 -6.25 -6.97 12.94
N TYR A 166 -5.14 -6.45 13.49
CA TYR A 166 -4.89 -5.02 13.60
C TYR A 166 -4.87 -4.34 12.22
N GLY A 167 -4.17 -4.93 11.25
CA GLY A 167 -4.12 -4.40 9.89
C GLY A 167 -5.51 -4.32 9.23
N HIS A 168 -6.35 -5.33 9.41
CA HIS A 168 -7.72 -5.31 8.89
C HIS A 168 -8.56 -4.20 9.54
N LYS A 169 -8.45 -4.03 10.87
CA LYS A 169 -9.20 -3.03 11.61
C LYS A 169 -8.74 -1.60 11.29
N SER A 170 -7.44 -1.38 11.17
CA SER A 170 -6.87 -0.09 10.74
C SER A 170 -7.34 0.28 9.34
N LYS A 171 -7.32 -0.67 8.39
CA LYS A 171 -7.84 -0.42 7.04
C LYS A 171 -9.32 -0.07 7.02
N ALA A 172 -10.14 -0.80 7.77
CA ALA A 172 -11.57 -0.51 7.87
C ALA A 172 -11.83 0.90 8.45
N PHE A 173 -11.04 1.31 9.44
CA PHE A 173 -11.13 2.65 10.00
C PHE A 173 -10.69 3.74 9.00
N LEU A 174 -9.55 3.54 8.31
CA LEU A 174 -9.05 4.48 7.31
C LEU A 174 -10.01 4.64 6.12
N LEU A 175 -10.63 3.55 5.68
CA LEU A 175 -11.66 3.58 4.64
C LEU A 175 -12.86 4.40 5.10
N TRP A 176 -13.38 4.11 6.30
CA TRP A 176 -14.49 4.88 6.87
C TRP A 176 -14.15 6.37 7.01
N LEU A 177 -12.91 6.70 7.40
CA LEU A 177 -12.44 8.09 7.46
C LEU A 177 -12.46 8.77 6.10
N SER A 178 -11.95 8.11 5.06
CA SER A 178 -11.95 8.69 3.71
C SER A 178 -13.36 8.94 3.16
N GLU A 179 -14.34 8.14 3.59
CA GLU A 179 -15.74 8.29 3.18
C GLU A 179 -16.49 9.40 3.95
N ASN A 180 -16.23 9.54 5.26
CA ASN A 180 -17.01 10.42 6.15
C ASN A 180 -16.31 11.75 6.46
N HIS A 181 -14.99 11.79 6.31
CA HIS A 181 -14.14 12.93 6.66
C HIS A 181 -12.97 13.08 5.65
N PRO A 182 -13.27 13.43 4.39
CA PRO A 182 -12.26 13.49 3.32
C PRO A 182 -11.16 14.52 3.61
N ASP A 183 -11.43 15.58 4.37
CA ASP A 183 -10.49 16.67 4.65
C ASP A 183 -9.37 16.29 5.65
N ILE A 184 -9.44 15.09 6.22
CA ILE A 184 -8.57 14.64 7.29
C ILE A 184 -7.50 13.70 6.75
N HIS A 185 -6.31 14.25 6.55
CA HIS A 185 -5.17 13.55 5.96
C HIS A 185 -4.03 13.28 6.95
N THR A 186 -3.93 14.04 8.04
CA THR A 186 -2.86 13.95 9.04
C THR A 186 -3.37 13.41 10.38
N ILE A 187 -2.48 12.77 11.14
CA ILE A 187 -2.81 12.15 12.43
C ILE A 187 -3.25 13.17 13.48
N ASP A 188 -2.71 14.38 13.48
CA ASP A 188 -3.00 15.43 14.47
C ASP A 188 -4.44 15.94 14.40
N LYS A 189 -5.05 15.85 13.21
CA LYS A 189 -6.44 16.25 12.97
C LYS A 189 -7.44 15.21 13.48
N LEU A 190 -6.99 14.06 13.96
CA LEU A 190 -7.86 13.02 14.48
C LEU A 190 -8.53 13.49 15.77
N THR A 191 -9.85 13.37 15.85
CA THR A 191 -10.61 13.74 17.06
C THR A 191 -11.29 12.54 17.71
N LYS A 192 -11.56 12.65 19.02
CA LYS A 192 -12.37 11.67 19.77
C LYS A 192 -13.74 11.43 19.12
N ARG A 193 -14.36 12.48 18.56
CA ARG A 193 -15.69 12.40 17.92
C ARG A 193 -15.70 11.45 16.74
N MET A 194 -14.65 11.47 15.91
CA MET A 194 -14.53 10.61 14.73
C MET A 194 -14.39 9.14 15.14
N LEU A 195 -13.50 8.86 16.10
CA LEU A 195 -13.32 7.51 16.65
C LEU A 195 -14.61 6.98 17.28
N LEU A 196 -15.31 7.80 18.05
CA LEU A 196 -16.57 7.41 18.67
C LEU A 196 -17.65 7.14 17.61
N SER A 197 -17.75 7.98 16.57
CA SER A 197 -18.71 7.82 15.48
C SER A 197 -18.47 6.53 14.70
N PHE A 198 -17.20 6.22 14.38
CA PHE A 198 -16.83 4.94 13.78
C PHE A 198 -17.23 3.75 14.65
N LEU A 199 -16.88 3.78 15.95
CA LEU A 199 -17.22 2.69 16.87
C LEU A 199 -18.74 2.52 17.01
N ASN A 200 -19.50 3.62 17.00
CA ASN A 200 -20.96 3.60 17.01
C ASN A 200 -21.52 2.93 15.75
N GLN A 201 -20.95 3.22 14.57
CA GLN A 201 -21.34 2.55 13.33
C GLN A 201 -21.08 1.04 13.39
N ILE A 202 -19.95 0.60 13.96
CA ILE A 202 -19.63 -0.83 14.10
C ILE A 202 -20.61 -1.54 15.03
N VAL A 203 -20.98 -0.95 16.16
CA VAL A 203 -21.96 -1.58 17.08
C VAL A 203 -23.35 -1.64 16.44
N MET A 204 -23.77 -0.61 15.70
CA MET A 204 -25.04 -0.60 14.97
C MET A 204 -25.09 -1.67 13.88
N LYS A 205 -23.98 -1.90 13.18
CA LYS A 205 -23.91 -2.92 12.10
C LYS A 205 -23.71 -4.34 12.60
N THR A 206 -23.07 -4.53 13.76
CA THR A 206 -22.63 -5.86 14.21
C THR A 206 -22.99 -6.14 15.67
N SER A 207 -22.08 -5.88 16.61
CA SER A 207 -22.29 -6.15 18.03
C SER A 207 -21.35 -5.34 18.93
N ALA A 208 -21.74 -5.20 20.20
CA ALA A 208 -20.91 -4.58 21.24
C ALA A 208 -19.53 -5.25 21.36
N ARG A 209 -19.47 -6.59 21.24
CA ARG A 209 -18.22 -7.36 21.28
C ARG A 209 -17.28 -6.97 20.13
N ASN A 210 -17.81 -6.90 18.90
CA ASN A 210 -16.99 -6.52 17.75
C ASN A 210 -16.51 -5.07 17.87
N ARG A 211 -17.41 -4.15 18.26
CA ARG A 211 -17.05 -2.75 18.55
C ARG A 211 -15.93 -2.65 19.59
N ASN A 212 -15.97 -3.44 20.66
CA ASN A 212 -14.92 -3.46 21.67
C ASN A 212 -13.59 -4.02 21.13
N ASN A 213 -13.62 -5.02 20.25
CA ASN A 213 -12.42 -5.52 19.57
C ASN A 213 -11.79 -4.43 18.68
N PHE A 214 -12.60 -3.64 17.96
CA PHE A 214 -12.13 -2.47 17.21
C PHE A 214 -11.53 -1.41 18.13
N ARG A 215 -12.22 -1.08 19.23
CA ARG A 215 -11.73 -0.14 20.24
C ARG A 215 -10.36 -0.57 20.79
N LEU A 216 -10.19 -1.84 21.14
CA LEU A 216 -8.92 -2.37 21.67
C LEU A 216 -7.78 -2.25 20.65
N ALA A 217 -8.03 -2.68 19.40
CA ALA A 217 -7.03 -2.64 18.35
C ALA A 217 -6.60 -1.19 18.04
N LEU A 218 -7.56 -0.29 17.81
CA LEU A 218 -7.28 1.12 17.57
C LEU A 218 -6.62 1.77 18.79
N GLY A 219 -7.01 1.39 20.01
CA GLY A 219 -6.41 1.92 21.24
C GLY A 219 -4.94 1.54 21.36
N THR A 220 -4.58 0.33 20.94
CA THR A 220 -3.18 -0.13 20.86
C THR A 220 -2.40 0.64 19.80
N MET A 221 -3.04 0.94 18.66
CA MET A 221 -2.42 1.72 17.58
C MET A 221 -2.10 3.14 18.05
N LEU A 222 -3.11 3.84 18.58
CA LEU A 222 -2.97 5.22 19.07
C LEU A 222 -2.04 5.31 20.28
N GLN A 223 -2.00 4.30 21.15
CA GLN A 223 -1.02 4.25 22.23
C GLN A 223 0.40 4.22 21.68
N THR A 224 0.65 3.40 20.66
CA THR A 224 1.99 3.31 20.07
C THR A 224 2.37 4.63 19.40
N LEU A 225 1.41 5.34 18.80
CA LEU A 225 1.67 6.67 18.24
C LEU A 225 1.97 7.71 19.34
N GLU A 226 1.23 7.66 20.45
CA GLU A 226 1.46 8.51 21.63
C GLU A 226 2.85 8.24 22.24
N ASP A 227 3.22 6.98 22.44
CA ASP A 227 4.52 6.59 22.98
C ASP A 227 5.70 6.99 22.08
N ASN A 228 5.45 7.26 20.79
CA ASN A 228 6.44 7.71 19.81
C ASN A 228 6.31 9.21 19.50
N GLU A 229 5.59 9.97 20.31
CA GLU A 229 5.41 11.43 20.18
C GLU A 229 4.80 11.86 18.81
N LEU A 230 4.13 10.94 18.12
CA LEU A 230 3.41 11.20 16.87
C LEU A 230 1.95 11.60 17.11
N LEU A 231 1.48 11.48 18.35
CA LEU A 231 0.14 11.86 18.76
C LEU A 231 0.19 12.38 20.20
N ASN A 232 -0.37 13.56 20.44
CA ASN A 232 -0.31 14.17 21.78
C ASN A 232 -1.06 13.36 22.86
N PHE A 233 -2.17 12.71 22.49
CA PHE A 233 -2.98 11.98 23.47
C PHE A 233 -3.81 10.87 22.83
N ASN A 234 -3.84 9.70 23.47
CA ASN A 234 -4.68 8.59 23.05
C ASN A 234 -6.16 8.77 23.45
N PHE A 235 -6.97 9.27 22.51
CA PHE A 235 -8.40 9.54 22.71
C PHE A 235 -9.24 8.31 23.12
N ILE A 236 -8.80 7.08 22.81
CA ILE A 236 -9.57 5.86 23.09
C ILE A 236 -9.62 5.53 24.58
N LYS A 237 -8.63 5.98 25.37
CA LYS A 237 -8.64 5.84 26.83
C LYS A 237 -9.94 6.38 27.45
N ASN A 238 -10.48 7.46 26.86
CA ASN A 238 -11.70 8.13 27.32
C ASN A 238 -13.01 7.54 26.76
N ILE A 239 -12.94 6.44 26.00
CA ILE A 239 -14.11 5.75 25.46
C ILE A 239 -14.37 4.51 26.30
N LYS A 240 -15.54 4.39 26.93
CA LYS A 240 -15.88 3.22 27.76
C LYS A 240 -16.13 1.97 26.91
N VAL A 241 -15.84 0.80 27.49
CA VAL A 241 -16.18 -0.52 26.93
C VAL A 241 -17.68 -0.76 27.10
N LEU A 242 -18.34 -1.36 26.10
CA LEU A 242 -19.75 -1.72 26.20
C LEU A 242 -19.89 -3.15 26.73
N ASN A 243 -20.89 -3.42 27.56
CA ASN A 243 -21.16 -4.77 28.05
C ASN A 243 -21.61 -5.67 26.89
N SER A 244 -21.16 -6.93 26.88
CA SER A 244 -21.57 -7.93 25.89
C SER A 244 -21.71 -9.30 26.53
N VAL A 245 -22.85 -9.97 26.34
CA VAL A 245 -23.08 -11.33 26.84
C VAL A 245 -22.41 -12.35 25.90
N PRO A 246 -21.55 -13.25 26.38
CA PRO A 246 -20.96 -14.29 25.54
C PRO A 246 -22.01 -15.31 25.09
N LYS A 247 -22.15 -15.50 23.78
CA LYS A 247 -22.92 -16.65 23.24
C LYS A 247 -22.03 -17.89 23.23
N ARG A 248 -22.38 -18.91 24.01
CA ARG A 248 -21.69 -20.21 24.02
C ARG A 248 -22.26 -21.09 22.90
N ASN A 249 -21.40 -21.71 22.10
CA ASN A 249 -21.82 -22.71 21.13
C ASN A 249 -22.22 -24.01 21.86
N LYS A 250 -23.24 -24.71 21.36
CA LYS A 250 -23.61 -26.03 21.89
C LYS A 250 -22.45 -26.99 21.65
N THR A 251 -22.05 -27.76 22.67
CA THR A 251 -21.09 -28.84 22.52
C THR A 251 -21.77 -29.98 21.76
N PHE A 252 -21.07 -30.59 20.79
CA PHE A 252 -21.58 -31.78 20.12
C PHE A 252 -21.66 -32.95 21.11
N THR A 253 -22.82 -33.58 21.21
CA THR A 253 -23.01 -34.86 21.91
C THR A 253 -22.80 -36.00 20.91
N LEU A 254 -22.23 -37.12 21.38
CA LEU A 254 -21.80 -38.26 20.54
C LEU A 254 -22.96 -39.13 19.99
N GLU A 255 -24.23 -38.73 20.17
CA GLU A 255 -25.40 -39.60 19.94
C GLU A 255 -25.95 -39.59 18.50
N VAL A 256 -25.13 -39.32 17.48
CA VAL A 256 -25.59 -39.37 16.07
C VAL A 256 -24.57 -40.11 15.19
N GLU A 257 -24.31 -41.37 15.52
CA GLU A 257 -23.81 -42.39 14.59
C GLU A 257 -24.58 -43.69 14.87
N ASN A 258 -25.74 -43.83 14.23
CA ASN A 258 -26.44 -45.10 13.98
C ASN A 258 -27.16 -44.98 12.63
#